data_AF-A0A6B3FZ66-F1
#
_entry.id   AF-A0A6B3FZ66-F1
#
_cell.length_a   1.000
_cell.length_b   1.000
_cell.length_c   1.000
_cell.angle_alpha   90.00
_cell.angle_beta   90.00
_cell.angle_gamma   90.00
#
_symmetry.space_group_name_H-M   'P 1'
#
loop_
_entity.id
_entity.type
_entity.pdbx_description
1 polymer ?
#
loop_
_entity_poly.entity_id
_entity_poly.type
_entity_poly.pdbx_seq_one_letter_code
_entity_poly.pdbx_strand_id
1 'polypeptide(L)'
;MTHPTPAQEGTDPFGTARRRRTVLDSWAASPARFREDANAEEDLVLGGYRDRLVVELAQNAADAAARAGVAGRLRLTLHESADTHVLAAANTGAPLDATGVESLSTLRASAKRPGAEAR
;
A
#
# COMPACT_ATOMS: atom_id res chain seq x y z
N MET A 1 25.56 6.17 -3.53
CA MET A 1 24.12 6.45 -3.35
C MET A 1 23.46 6.22 -4.69
N THR A 2 22.74 5.12 -4.85
CA THR A 2 22.05 4.81 -6.11
C THR A 2 20.61 5.25 -5.94
N HIS A 3 20.21 6.30 -6.65
CA HIS A 3 18.81 6.68 -6.78
C HIS A 3 18.05 5.48 -7.39
N PRO A 4 16.86 5.12 -6.89
CA PRO A 4 16.05 4.13 -7.56
C PRO A 4 15.75 4.64 -8.98
N THR A 5 16.19 3.89 -9.98
CA THR A 5 15.85 4.17 -11.38
C THR A 5 14.33 4.09 -11.52
N PRO A 6 13.65 5.13 -12.06
CA PRO A 6 12.22 5.04 -12.31
C PRO A 6 11.94 3.88 -13.26
N ALA A 7 10.80 3.21 -13.06
CA ALA A 7 10.32 2.18 -13.98
C ALA A 7 10.29 2.76 -15.41
N GLN A 8 10.68 1.96 -16.41
CA GLN A 8 10.71 2.41 -17.81
C GLN A 8 9.35 3.01 -18.22
N GLU A 9 9.37 4.28 -18.59
CA GLU A 9 8.21 4.99 -19.11
C GLU A 9 7.68 4.28 -20.38
N GLY A 10 6.52 3.62 -20.28
CA GLY A 10 5.83 3.02 -21.43
C GLY A 10 5.04 1.74 -21.15
N THR A 11 5.37 0.99 -20.11
CA THR A 11 4.62 -0.23 -19.72
C THR A 11 3.87 -0.03 -18.40
N ASP A 12 2.56 -0.27 -18.42
CA ASP A 12 1.70 -0.33 -17.22
C ASP A 12 1.34 -1.80 -16.92
N PRO A 13 2.30 -2.62 -16.42
CA PRO A 13 2.11 -4.06 -16.22
C PRO A 13 1.00 -4.38 -15.21
N PHE A 14 0.61 -3.41 -14.39
CA PHE A 14 -0.41 -3.58 -13.35
C PHE A 14 -1.76 -2.94 -13.71
N GLY A 15 -1.88 -2.32 -14.89
CA GLY A 15 -3.10 -1.63 -15.31
C GLY A 15 -3.50 -0.46 -14.40
N THR A 16 -2.53 0.16 -13.73
CA THR A 16 -2.70 1.27 -12.79
C THR A 16 -3.42 2.48 -13.41
N ALA A 17 -3.17 2.78 -14.69
CA ALA A 17 -3.83 3.89 -15.38
C ALA A 17 -5.34 3.63 -15.53
N ARG A 18 -5.71 2.40 -15.92
CA ARG A 18 -7.12 1.99 -16.02
C ARG A 18 -7.80 2.03 -14.65
N ARG A 19 -7.15 1.50 -13.60
CA ARG A 19 -7.67 1.52 -12.22
C ARG A 19 -7.93 2.94 -11.74
N ARG A 20 -6.96 3.84 -11.92
CA ARG A 20 -7.11 5.26 -11.59
C ARG A 20 -8.31 5.87 -12.32
N ARG A 21 -8.45 5.61 -13.61
CA ARG A 21 -9.59 6.12 -14.41
C ARG A 21 -10.92 5.65 -13.83
N THR A 22 -11.08 4.35 -13.57
CA THR A 22 -12.32 3.78 -13.02
C THR A 22 -12.70 4.40 -11.68
N VAL A 23 -11.74 4.60 -10.76
CA VAL A 23 -12.01 5.23 -9.45
C VAL A 23 -12.47 6.67 -9.63
N LEU A 24 -11.75 7.46 -10.43
CA LEU A 24 -12.10 8.86 -10.67
C LEU A 24 -13.46 9.02 -11.35
N ASP A 25 -13.77 8.16 -12.33
CA ASP A 25 -15.07 8.17 -13.02
C ASP A 25 -16.21 7.81 -12.05
N SER A 26 -15.99 6.86 -11.13
CA SER A 26 -16.94 6.50 -10.07
C SER A 26 -17.21 7.65 -9.11
N TRP A 27 -16.16 8.36 -8.67
CA TRP A 27 -16.30 9.53 -7.80
C TRP A 27 -16.99 10.69 -8.51
N ALA A 28 -16.69 10.93 -9.78
CA ALA A 28 -17.36 11.95 -10.58
C ALA A 28 -18.85 11.65 -10.77
N ALA A 29 -19.20 10.37 -10.98
CA ALA A 29 -20.59 9.94 -11.11
C ALA A 29 -21.35 9.94 -9.78
N SER A 30 -20.67 9.77 -8.63
CA SER A 30 -21.28 9.74 -7.31
C SER A 30 -20.45 10.51 -6.26
N PRO A 31 -20.78 11.79 -6.02
CA PRO A 31 -20.17 12.59 -4.95
C PRO A 31 -20.39 12.02 -3.55
N ALA A 32 -21.43 11.19 -3.35
CA ALA A 32 -21.66 10.48 -2.10
C ALA A 32 -20.60 9.39 -1.87
N ARG A 33 -20.29 8.57 -2.88
CA ARG A 33 -19.22 7.56 -2.79
C ARG A 33 -17.86 8.19 -2.52
N PHE A 34 -17.56 9.32 -3.16
CA PHE A 34 -16.33 10.06 -2.86
C PHE A 34 -16.23 10.44 -1.37
N ARG A 35 -17.33 10.96 -0.80
CA ARG A 35 -17.37 11.30 0.63
C ARG A 35 -17.25 10.07 1.53
N GLU A 36 -17.89 8.96 1.17
CA GLU A 36 -17.77 7.70 1.90
C GLU A 36 -16.33 7.18 1.93
N ASP A 37 -15.65 7.18 0.77
CA ASP A 37 -14.24 6.76 0.67
C ASP A 37 -13.32 7.70 1.46
N ALA A 38 -13.53 9.02 1.36
CA ALA A 38 -12.77 10.01 2.12
C ALA A 38 -12.94 9.85 3.64
N ASN A 39 -14.19 9.67 4.11
CA ASN A 39 -14.47 9.43 5.52
C ASN A 39 -13.85 8.11 6.00
N ALA A 40 -13.88 7.06 5.17
CA ALA A 40 -13.25 5.79 5.51
C ALA A 40 -11.73 5.93 5.67
N GLU A 41 -11.08 6.78 4.88
CA GLU A 41 -9.65 7.07 5.00
C GLU A 41 -9.33 7.92 6.23
N GLU A 42 -10.13 8.94 6.52
CA GLU A 42 -10.00 9.73 7.75
C GLU A 42 -10.20 8.88 9.02
N ASP A 43 -11.22 8.02 9.03
CA ASP A 43 -11.47 7.06 10.12
C ASP A 43 -10.28 6.09 10.31
N LEU A 44 -9.62 5.66 9.23
CA LEU A 44 -8.43 4.81 9.33
C LEU A 44 -7.26 5.57 9.98
N VAL A 45 -7.04 6.83 9.60
CA VAL A 45 -6.00 7.68 10.19
C VAL A 45 -6.26 7.94 11.67
N LEU A 46 -7.51 8.26 12.04
CA LEU A 46 -7.92 8.58 13.41
C LEU A 46 -8.06 7.34 14.30
N GLY A 47 -8.44 6.20 13.74
CA GLY A 47 -8.76 4.94 14.45
C GLY A 47 -7.56 4.11 14.91
N GLY A 48 -6.33 4.60 14.73
CA GLY A 48 -5.12 3.98 15.30
C GLY A 48 -4.07 3.51 14.29
N TYR A 49 -4.20 3.84 13.01
CA TYR A 49 -3.17 3.52 12.01
C TYR A 49 -1.85 4.27 12.27
N ARG A 50 -1.92 5.45 12.91
CA ARG A 50 -0.75 6.22 13.34
C ARG A 50 0.23 5.39 14.19
N ASP A 51 -0.28 4.58 15.11
CA ASP A 51 0.53 3.79 16.04
C ASP A 51 0.92 2.42 15.47
N ARG A 52 0.34 2.03 14.32
CA ARG A 52 0.55 0.71 13.71
C ARG A 52 1.24 0.73 12.36
N LEU A 53 1.45 1.89 11.74
CA LEU A 53 2.05 2.00 10.40
C LEU A 53 3.31 1.14 10.22
N VAL A 54 4.26 1.23 11.16
CA VAL A 54 5.52 0.45 11.10
C VAL A 54 5.26 -1.06 11.23
N VAL A 55 4.30 -1.45 12.07
CA VAL A 55 3.90 -2.85 12.25
C VAL A 55 3.26 -3.39 10.99
N GLU A 56 2.35 -2.64 10.36
CA GLU A 56 1.69 -3.03 9.11
C GLU A 56 2.70 -3.17 7.96
N LEU A 57 3.66 -2.25 7.85
CA LEU A 57 4.76 -2.34 6.88
C LEU A 57 5.63 -3.58 7.14
N ALA A 58 5.92 -3.90 8.40
CA ALA A 58 6.66 -5.10 8.77
C ALA A 58 5.89 -6.39 8.47
N GLN A 59 4.59 -6.43 8.71
CA GLN A 59 3.74 -7.56 8.34
C GLN A 59 3.69 -7.75 6.83
N ASN A 60 3.51 -6.67 6.05
CA ASN A 60 3.53 -6.75 4.59
C ASN A 60 4.86 -7.30 4.05
N ALA A 61 5.98 -6.87 4.65
CA ALA A 61 7.30 -7.39 4.31
C ALA A 61 7.48 -8.87 4.69
N ALA A 62 6.97 -9.29 5.85
CA ALA A 62 7.00 -10.67 6.30
C ALA A 62 6.16 -11.58 5.38
N ASP A 63 4.95 -11.15 5.02
CA ASP A 63 4.06 -11.87 4.11
C ASP A 63 4.70 -12.02 2.72
N ALA A 64 5.38 -10.98 2.22
CA ALA A 64 6.11 -11.04 0.96
C ALA A 64 7.29 -12.02 1.02
N ALA A 65 8.05 -12.03 2.12
CA ALA A 65 9.15 -12.97 2.31
C ALA A 65 8.67 -14.42 2.42
N ALA A 66 7.57 -14.65 3.13
CA ALA A 66 6.93 -15.95 3.24
C ALA A 66 6.48 -16.48 1.86
N ARG A 67 5.85 -15.63 1.03
CA ARG A 67 5.49 -15.99 -0.36
C ARG A 67 6.69 -16.35 -1.22
N ALA A 68 7.83 -15.69 -1.02
CA ALA A 68 9.06 -15.97 -1.75
C ALA A 68 9.88 -17.15 -1.19
N GLY A 69 9.53 -17.67 -0.01
CA GLY A 69 10.30 -18.73 0.66
C GLY A 69 11.70 -18.29 1.11
N VAL A 70 11.89 -16.99 1.39
CA VAL A 70 13.19 -16.42 1.78
C VAL A 70 13.13 -15.82 3.18
N ALA A 71 14.30 -15.65 3.81
CA ALA A 71 14.40 -14.89 5.05
C ALA A 71 13.99 -13.42 4.81
N GLY A 72 13.06 -12.92 5.63
CA GLY A 72 12.56 -11.55 5.51
C GLY A 72 13.60 -10.52 5.93
N ARG A 73 13.84 -9.53 5.07
CA ARG A 73 14.60 -8.33 5.41
C ARG A 73 13.75 -7.11 5.07
N LEU A 74 13.52 -6.26 6.06
CA LEU A 74 12.90 -4.95 5.89
C LEU A 74 13.94 -3.86 6.22
N ARG A 75 14.01 -2.84 5.37
CA ARG A 75 14.74 -1.60 5.62
C ARG A 75 13.73 -0.45 5.66
N LEU A 76 13.80 0.34 6.73
CA LEU A 76 13.07 1.59 6.86
C LEU A 76 14.07 2.75 6.76
N THR A 77 13.71 3.82 6.07
CA THR A 77 14.53 5.04 5.97
C THR A 77 13.61 6.25 6.01
N LEU A 78 13.85 7.14 6.97
CA LEU A 78 13.15 8.41 7.05
C LEU A 78 13.97 9.46 6.31
N HIS A 79 13.37 10.04 5.27
CA HIS A 79 13.91 11.18 4.53
C HIS A 79 13.24 12.44 5.05
N GLU A 80 14.03 13.32 5.64
CA GLU A 80 13.56 14.59 6.18
C GLU A 80 13.93 15.71 5.19
N SER A 81 12.95 16.55 4.86
CA SER A 81 13.14 17.80 4.12
C SER A 81 12.40 18.92 4.86
N ALA A 82 12.72 20.18 4.57
CA ALA A 82 12.19 21.33 5.29
C ALA A 82 10.65 21.33 5.41
N ASP A 83 9.95 20.83 4.39
CA ASP A 83 8.48 20.87 4.31
C ASP A 83 7.83 19.48 4.23
N THR A 84 8.61 18.39 4.17
CA THR A 84 8.05 17.04 3.95
C THR A 84 8.92 15.96 4.58
N HIS A 85 8.25 14.97 5.18
CA HIS A 85 8.88 13.79 5.74
C HIS A 85 8.40 12.57 4.96
N VAL A 86 9.32 11.73 4.49
CA VAL A 86 9.01 10.51 3.73
C VAL A 86 9.59 9.30 4.45
N LEU A 87 8.72 8.41 4.93
CA LEU A 87 9.13 7.09 5.41
C LEU A 87 9.15 6.11 4.24
N ALA A 88 10.34 5.72 3.79
CA ALA A 88 10.54 4.71 2.76
C ALA A 88 10.72 3.32 3.40
N ALA A 89 10.00 2.33 2.87
CA ALA A 89 10.09 0.92 3.28
C ALA A 89 10.51 0.04 2.09
N ALA A 90 11.56 -0.75 2.25
CA ALA A 90 12.06 -1.68 1.23
C ALA A 90 12.22 -3.09 1.80
N ASN A 91 11.75 -4.12 1.10
CA ASN A 91 11.88 -5.51 1.53
C ASN A 91 12.38 -6.44 0.41
N THR A 92 12.88 -7.61 0.78
CA THR A 92 13.45 -8.63 -0.14
C THR A 92 12.46 -9.74 -0.50
N GLY A 93 11.17 -9.57 -0.19
CA GLY A 93 10.14 -10.57 -0.45
C GLY A 93 9.70 -10.64 -1.92
N ALA A 94 8.63 -11.39 -2.16
CA ALA A 94 8.05 -11.52 -3.49
C ALA A 94 7.70 -10.13 -4.09
N PRO A 95 7.99 -9.90 -5.39
CA PRO A 95 7.64 -8.65 -6.06
C PRO A 95 6.13 -8.45 -6.10
N LEU A 96 5.69 -7.20 -6.32
CA LEU A 96 4.28 -6.91 -6.55
C LEU A 96 3.80 -7.61 -7.83
N ASP A 97 2.62 -8.21 -7.75
CA ASP A 97 1.85 -8.70 -8.88
C ASP A 97 0.59 -7.84 -9.08
N ALA A 98 -0.16 -8.12 -10.14
CA ALA A 98 -1.36 -7.36 -10.47
C ALA A 98 -2.43 -7.41 -9.37
N THR A 99 -2.52 -8.52 -8.64
CA THR A 99 -3.45 -8.71 -7.51
C THR A 99 -3.01 -7.87 -6.30
N GLY A 100 -1.72 -7.84 -6.00
CA GLY A 100 -1.16 -7.01 -4.94
C GLY A 100 -1.39 -5.52 -5.19
N VAL A 101 -1.17 -5.05 -6.42
CA VAL A 101 -1.44 -3.65 -6.80
C VAL A 101 -2.94 -3.32 -6.75
N GLU A 102 -3.81 -4.27 -7.10
CA GLU A 102 -5.25 -4.14 -6.91
C GLU A 102 -5.63 -3.90 -5.46
N SER A 103 -5.17 -4.78 -4.56
CA SER A 103 -5.47 -4.66 -3.13
C SER A 103 -4.97 -3.35 -2.52
N LEU A 104 -3.83 -2.83 -2.98
CA LEU A 104 -3.31 -1.52 -2.56
C LEU A 104 -4.17 -0.35 -3.05
N SER A 105 -4.91 -0.54 -4.15
CA SER A 105 -5.71 0.52 -4.80
C SER A 105 -7.18 0.54 -4.34
N THR A 106 -7.56 -0.34 -3.42
CA THR A 106 -8.95 -0.51 -2.97
C THR A 106 -9.03 -0.36 -1.46
N LEU A 107 -9.72 0.69 -0.98
CA LEU A 107 -10.01 0.87 0.43
C LEU A 107 -10.89 -0.29 0.95
N ARG A 108 -10.49 -0.89 2.08
CA ARG A 108 -11.18 -1.99 2.79
C ARG A 108 -11.29 -3.35 2.09
N ALA A 109 -10.66 -3.56 0.93
CA ALA A 109 -10.61 -4.89 0.28
C ALA A 109 -9.33 -5.69 0.62
N SER A 110 -8.63 -5.35 1.71
CA SER A 110 -7.51 -6.15 2.18
C SER A 110 -7.99 -7.56 2.50
N ALA A 111 -7.44 -8.57 1.79
CA ALA A 111 -7.81 -9.98 1.87
C ALA A 111 -7.39 -10.67 3.19
N LYS A 112 -7.03 -9.93 4.24
CA LYS A 112 -6.79 -10.52 5.57
C LYS A 112 -8.13 -10.73 6.27
N ARG A 113 -8.61 -11.98 6.22
CA ARG A 113 -9.72 -12.44 7.08
C ARG A 113 -9.31 -12.28 8.56
N PRO A 114 -10.16 -11.73 9.43
CA PRO A 114 -9.91 -11.80 10.87
C PRO A 114 -10.10 -13.24 11.33
N GLY A 115 -9.04 -13.86 11.83
CA GLY A 115 -9.15 -15.20 12.41
C GLY A 115 -7.84 -15.97 12.47
N ALA A 116 -6.97 -15.61 13.40
CA ALA A 116 -6.09 -16.52 14.15
C ALA A 116 -5.33 -15.72 15.22
N GLU A 117 -6.04 -15.29 16.26
CA GLU A 117 -5.38 -15.16 17.56
C GLU A 117 -5.03 -16.59 18.01
N ALA A 118 -3.78 -16.98 17.83
CA ALA A 118 -3.22 -18.11 18.56
C ALA A 118 -2.71 -17.55 19.90
N ARG A 119 -3.39 -17.95 20.98
CA ARG A 119 -2.85 -17.89 22.34
C ARG A 119 -1.62 -18.78 22.46
#